data_AF-A0A091P854-F1
#
_entry.id   AF-A0A091P854-F1
#
_cell.length_a   1.000
_cell.length_b   1.000
_cell.length_c   1.000
_cell.angle_alpha   90.00
_cell.angle_beta   90.00
_cell.angle_gamma   90.00
#
_symmetry.space_group_name_H-M   'P 1'
#
loop_
_entity.id
_entity.type
_entity.pdbx_description
1 polymer ?
#
loop_
_entity_poly.entity_id
_entity_poly.type
_entity_poly.pdbx_seq_one_letter_code
_entity_poly.pdbx_strand_id
1 'polypeptide(L)'
;QKFQSGVITVGEFFTLLQVHIPIQKPRHSHIPASGAVSAPPTAEDLLYSQYVYRPKLRIYEEDCRALSQKIDELKPCANVQDQLLVNVNKSLWEVMRTCSDEELKSFGAELNKMKSCFTKESKILAHNEKATLYSKLLQSAQEQHRKLQSRLEKLDEVLKEARSCLVALGAAIKLRSLLLFHSFFPFLLELEYLKNLKAQEEALQNWFIFCRELSDLETEDEQILAQMNRLEEEEKSCQELLERFDFTEWEITEWSEQRAVFNFLYDSIELTVVFGPPVDGDVFGEDPSRKIISLSFESFLDEEKAPPSTRLVQRLIFQFIGSHQGCWQEECPTLYYLPQVLHEVSLVVSRCKILGEEIEFLERWGGKFNLLKTDIDETKVKLLFSAATAFAKFELTLCLSASYPAAPLPFTVQSQIGNIGEKEVSAVLSSVPVGHHYLRRIVSLIHHHLLQDP
;
A
#
# COMPACT_ATOMS: atom_id res chain seq x y z
N GLN A 1 12.29 -8.65 -42.64
CA GLN A 1 11.88 -7.38 -43.27
C GLN A 1 12.42 -6.15 -42.53
N LYS A 2 12.13 -5.94 -41.23
CA LYS A 2 12.67 -4.79 -40.45
C LYS A 2 14.20 -4.62 -40.49
N PHE A 3 14.96 -5.72 -40.42
CA PHE A 3 16.42 -5.72 -40.51
C PHE A 3 16.92 -5.15 -41.86
N GLN A 4 16.28 -5.53 -42.97
CA GLN A 4 16.65 -5.11 -44.32
C GLN A 4 16.24 -3.67 -44.64
N SER A 5 15.22 -3.14 -43.97
CA SER A 5 14.72 -1.78 -44.14
C SER A 5 15.36 -0.75 -43.17
N GLY A 6 16.27 -1.18 -42.28
CA GLY A 6 17.00 -0.28 -41.37
C GLY A 6 16.18 0.24 -40.17
N VAL A 7 14.93 -0.19 -40.04
CA VAL A 7 14.02 0.17 -38.92
C VAL A 7 14.10 -0.83 -37.76
N ILE A 8 15.17 -1.63 -37.70
CA ILE A 8 15.43 -2.54 -36.57
C ILE A 8 16.09 -1.79 -35.41
N THR A 9 15.59 -2.02 -34.20
CA THR A 9 16.23 -1.53 -32.97
C THR A 9 17.42 -2.40 -32.58
N VAL A 10 18.32 -1.88 -31.73
CA VAL A 10 19.46 -2.66 -31.21
C VAL A 10 18.98 -3.90 -30.42
N GLY A 11 17.90 -3.77 -29.64
CA GLY A 11 17.30 -4.88 -28.90
C GLY A 11 16.68 -5.96 -29.81
N GLU A 12 15.96 -5.55 -30.86
CA GLU A 12 15.44 -6.48 -31.87
C GLU A 12 16.57 -7.18 -32.64
N PHE A 13 17.68 -6.48 -32.91
CA PHE A 13 18.85 -7.06 -33.57
C PHE A 13 19.52 -8.14 -32.70
N PHE A 14 19.69 -7.91 -31.40
CA PHE A 14 20.17 -8.96 -30.49
C PHE A 14 19.21 -10.14 -30.42
N THR A 15 17.90 -9.90 -30.46
CA THR A 15 16.88 -10.96 -30.50
C THR A 15 16.96 -11.79 -31.79
N LEU A 16 17.16 -11.14 -32.94
CA LEU A 16 17.37 -11.80 -34.24
C LEU A 16 18.58 -12.76 -34.19
N LEU A 17 19.65 -12.34 -33.53
CA LEU A 17 20.88 -13.12 -33.36
C LEU A 17 20.81 -14.15 -32.22
N GLN A 18 19.65 -14.32 -31.58
CA GLN A 18 19.46 -15.19 -30.41
C GLN A 18 20.40 -14.83 -29.24
N VAL A 19 20.76 -13.56 -29.12
CA VAL A 19 21.53 -13.01 -28.01
C VAL A 19 20.55 -12.46 -26.97
N HIS A 20 20.08 -13.33 -26.09
CA HIS A 20 19.19 -12.90 -25.00
C HIS A 20 20.00 -12.24 -23.87
N ILE A 21 19.62 -11.01 -23.52
CA ILE A 21 20.07 -10.28 -22.33
C ILE A 21 18.92 -10.34 -21.32
N PRO A 22 18.87 -11.33 -20.43
CA PRO A 22 17.79 -11.44 -19.46
C PRO A 22 17.92 -10.33 -18.42
N ILE A 23 17.06 -9.31 -18.51
CA ILE A 23 16.82 -8.39 -17.40
C ILE A 23 15.91 -9.14 -16.43
N GLN A 24 16.49 -9.70 -15.35
CA GLN A 24 15.67 -10.28 -14.29
C GLN A 24 14.84 -9.15 -13.67
N LYS A 25 13.51 -9.21 -13.82
CA LYS A 25 12.63 -8.36 -13.03
C LYS A 25 12.96 -8.62 -11.55
N PRO A 26 13.15 -7.57 -10.74
CA PRO A 26 13.45 -7.74 -9.33
C PRO A 26 12.39 -8.65 -8.73
N ARG A 27 12.81 -9.75 -8.11
CA ARG A 27 11.92 -10.48 -7.21
C ARG A 27 11.67 -9.50 -6.07
N HIS A 28 10.51 -8.87 -6.06
CA HIS A 28 10.10 -8.06 -4.92
C HIS A 28 10.08 -8.99 -3.72
N SER A 29 11.14 -8.92 -2.91
CA SER A 29 11.10 -9.45 -1.56
C SER A 29 10.05 -8.63 -0.84
N HIS A 30 8.86 -9.22 -0.66
CA HIS A 30 7.88 -8.70 0.28
C HIS A 30 8.55 -8.70 1.65
N ILE A 31 8.95 -7.51 2.11
CA ILE A 31 9.27 -7.31 3.51
C ILE A 31 7.98 -7.64 4.24
N PRO A 32 7.97 -8.60 5.19
CA PRO A 32 6.81 -8.84 6.02
C PRO A 32 6.41 -7.49 6.62
N ALA A 33 5.12 -7.13 6.52
CA ALA A 33 4.57 -5.98 7.23
C ALA A 33 5.12 -6.04 8.66
N SER A 34 5.86 -5.00 9.05
CA SER A 34 6.58 -4.95 10.32
C SER A 34 5.62 -5.39 11.42
N GLY A 35 5.96 -6.47 12.13
CA GLY A 35 5.21 -6.88 13.30
C GLY A 35 5.08 -5.66 14.21
N ALA A 36 3.85 -5.23 14.45
CA ALA A 36 3.53 -4.17 15.38
C ALA A 36 4.19 -4.51 16.72
N VAL A 37 5.23 -3.76 17.08
CA VAL A 37 5.82 -3.85 18.42
C VAL A 37 4.92 -3.00 19.31
N SER A 38 3.82 -3.60 19.79
CA SER A 38 2.84 -2.98 20.70
C SER A 38 3.32 -2.88 22.15
N ALA A 39 4.61 -3.14 22.41
CA ALA A 39 5.22 -3.03 23.73
C ALA A 39 6.27 -1.91 23.74
N PRO A 40 6.32 -1.06 24.79
CA PRO A 40 7.39 -0.08 24.95
C PRO A 40 8.75 -0.80 24.94
N PRO A 41 9.76 -0.25 24.24
CA PRO A 41 11.03 -0.92 24.05
C PRO A 41 11.70 -1.20 25.40
N THR A 42 12.08 -2.46 25.63
CA THR A 42 12.82 -2.83 26.82
C THR A 42 14.22 -2.19 26.80
N ALA A 43 14.88 -2.12 27.96
CA ALA A 43 16.26 -1.62 28.02
C ALA A 43 17.22 -2.42 27.12
N GLU A 44 16.95 -3.71 26.92
CA GLU A 44 17.70 -4.58 26.00
C GLU A 44 17.45 -4.19 24.53
N ASP A 45 16.20 -3.88 24.15
CA ASP A 45 15.86 -3.42 22.81
C ASP A 45 16.55 -2.10 22.45
N LEU A 46 16.66 -1.18 23.42
CA LEU A 46 17.37 0.09 23.24
C LEU A 46 18.88 -0.13 23.00
N LEU A 47 19.49 -1.10 23.69
CA LEU A 47 20.89 -1.46 23.48
C LEU A 47 21.11 -2.10 22.09
N TYR A 48 20.28 -3.04 21.68
CA TYR A 48 20.36 -3.62 20.33
C TYR A 48 20.13 -2.57 19.26
N SER A 49 19.14 -1.69 19.45
CA SER A 49 18.86 -0.58 18.55
C SER A 49 20.07 0.34 18.38
N GLN A 50 20.69 0.76 19.49
CA GLN A 50 21.81 1.70 19.48
C GLN A 50 23.10 1.11 18.90
N TYR A 51 23.47 -0.12 19.28
CA TYR A 51 24.78 -0.69 18.97
C TYR A 51 24.79 -1.72 17.83
N VAL A 52 23.62 -2.27 17.45
CA VAL A 52 23.53 -3.31 16.41
C VAL A 52 22.67 -2.86 15.22
N TYR A 53 21.41 -2.49 15.43
CA TYR A 53 20.48 -2.25 14.33
C TYR A 53 20.73 -0.92 13.62
N ARG A 54 20.78 0.21 14.32
CA ARG A 54 21.01 1.54 13.69
C ARG A 54 22.35 1.62 12.95
N PRO A 55 23.48 1.13 13.50
CA PRO A 55 24.75 1.12 12.78
C PRO A 55 24.73 0.25 11.52
N LYS A 56 24.06 -0.90 11.58
CA LYS A 56 23.88 -1.81 10.43
C LYS A 56 23.02 -1.17 9.34
N LEU A 57 21.93 -0.52 9.74
CA LEU A 57 21.00 0.17 8.84
C LEU A 57 21.71 1.27 8.04
N ARG A 58 22.47 2.14 8.70
CA ARG A 58 23.22 3.22 8.02
C ARG A 58 24.15 2.70 6.93
N ILE A 59 24.83 1.59 7.18
CA ILE A 59 25.74 0.98 6.20
C ILE A 59 24.97 0.45 4.99
N TYR A 60 23.81 -0.18 5.21
CA TYR A 60 22.96 -0.60 4.09
C TYR A 60 22.39 0.58 3.32
N GLU A 61 21.96 1.65 3.99
CA GLU A 61 21.47 2.86 3.33
C GLU A 61 22.54 3.51 2.43
N GLU A 62 23.77 3.61 2.92
CA GLU A 62 24.90 4.10 2.14
C GLU A 62 25.20 3.21 0.92
N ASP A 63 25.18 1.88 1.09
CA ASP A 63 25.40 0.92 0.01
C ASP A 63 24.28 0.95 -1.03
N CYS A 64 23.02 1.01 -0.59
CA CYS A 64 21.85 1.18 -1.45
C CYS A 64 21.92 2.48 -2.25
N ARG A 65 22.39 3.58 -1.65
CA ARG A 65 22.58 4.86 -2.35
C ARG A 65 23.66 4.75 -3.42
N ALA A 66 24.78 4.10 -3.11
CA ALA A 66 25.87 3.88 -4.08
C ALA A 66 25.43 2.96 -5.24
N LEU A 67 24.66 1.91 -4.97
CA LEU A 67 24.07 1.04 -5.98
C LEU A 67 23.06 1.79 -6.86
N SER A 68 22.22 2.63 -6.27
CA SER A 68 21.25 3.45 -7.00
C SER A 68 21.95 4.40 -7.96
N GLN A 69 23.02 5.06 -7.53
CA GLN A 69 23.83 5.93 -8.38
C GLN A 69 24.42 5.16 -9.58
N LYS A 70 24.99 3.97 -9.36
CA LYS A 70 25.50 3.12 -10.46
C LYS A 70 24.41 2.70 -11.43
N ILE A 71 23.21 2.39 -10.93
CA ILE A 71 22.06 2.09 -11.78
C ILE A 71 21.72 3.31 -12.64
N ASP A 72 21.70 4.51 -12.06
CA ASP A 72 21.41 5.75 -12.79
C ASP A 72 22.48 6.05 -13.85
N GLU A 73 23.75 5.78 -13.58
CA GLU A 73 24.84 5.88 -14.56
C GLU A 73 24.70 4.88 -15.71
N LEU A 74 24.12 3.70 -15.47
CA LEU A 74 23.94 2.64 -16.47
C LEU A 74 22.60 2.72 -17.24
N LYS A 75 21.60 3.44 -16.72
CA LYS A 75 20.30 3.64 -17.38
C LYS A 75 20.42 4.18 -18.83
N PRO A 76 21.27 5.19 -19.14
CA PRO A 76 21.43 5.65 -20.52
C PRO A 76 21.89 4.56 -21.48
N CYS A 77 22.77 3.65 -21.03
CA CYS A 77 23.24 2.52 -21.83
C CYS A 77 22.12 1.51 -22.12
N ALA A 78 21.16 1.34 -21.20
CA ALA A 78 19.98 0.51 -21.43
C ALA A 78 19.06 1.12 -22.50
N ASN A 79 18.87 2.44 -22.48
CA ASN A 79 18.03 3.17 -23.45
C ASN A 79 18.55 3.08 -24.89
N VAL A 80 19.83 2.74 -25.10
CA VAL A 80 20.39 2.49 -26.44
C VAL A 80 19.74 1.27 -27.10
N GLN A 81 19.20 0.32 -26.33
CA GLN A 81 18.53 -0.86 -26.89
C GLN A 81 17.29 -0.51 -27.72
N ASP A 82 16.59 0.57 -27.36
CA ASP A 82 15.37 1.03 -28.02
C ASP A 82 15.66 1.92 -29.25
N GLN A 83 16.93 2.30 -29.46
CA GLN A 83 17.34 3.09 -30.62
C GLN A 83 17.54 2.21 -31.86
N LEU A 84 17.34 2.81 -33.04
CA LEU A 84 17.59 2.14 -34.32
C LEU A 84 19.07 1.79 -34.48
N LEU A 85 19.36 0.56 -34.91
CA LEU A 85 20.73 0.09 -35.11
C LEU A 85 21.51 0.99 -36.08
N VAL A 86 20.83 1.53 -37.10
CA VAL A 86 21.43 2.46 -38.07
C VAL A 86 21.90 3.76 -37.43
N ASN A 87 21.20 4.24 -36.39
CA ASN A 87 21.55 5.47 -35.69
C ASN A 87 22.69 5.24 -34.69
N VAL A 88 22.78 4.04 -34.11
CA VAL A 88 23.80 3.67 -33.12
C VAL A 88 25.09 3.23 -33.80
N ASN A 89 25.00 2.41 -34.85
CA ASN A 89 26.15 1.91 -35.60
C ASN A 89 25.75 1.58 -37.05
N LYS A 90 25.79 2.61 -37.89
CA LYS A 90 25.45 2.51 -39.32
C LYS A 90 26.32 1.52 -40.08
N SER A 91 27.64 1.53 -39.85
CA SER A 91 28.56 0.65 -40.57
C SER A 91 28.32 -0.82 -40.24
N LEU A 92 28.02 -1.14 -38.98
CA LEU A 92 27.64 -2.49 -38.58
C LEU A 92 26.36 -2.95 -39.31
N TRP A 93 25.34 -2.10 -39.36
CA TRP A 93 24.10 -2.44 -40.08
C TRP A 93 24.34 -2.65 -41.58
N GLU A 94 25.10 -1.79 -42.24
CA GLU A 94 25.42 -1.87 -43.67
C GLU A 94 26.15 -3.16 -44.04
N VAL A 95 27.06 -3.63 -43.17
CA VAL A 95 27.74 -4.92 -43.36
C VAL A 95 26.76 -6.07 -43.11
N MET A 96 26.08 -6.06 -41.97
CA MET A 96 25.26 -7.19 -41.52
C MET A 96 24.03 -7.44 -42.42
N ARG A 97 23.48 -6.42 -43.08
CA ARG A 97 22.36 -6.59 -44.05
C ARG A 97 22.73 -7.41 -45.29
N THR A 98 24.03 -7.49 -45.60
CA THR A 98 24.57 -8.21 -46.77
C THR A 98 25.04 -9.63 -46.44
N CYS A 99 25.14 -9.98 -45.15
CA CYS A 99 25.57 -11.29 -44.69
C CYS A 99 24.52 -12.37 -44.95
N SER A 100 24.97 -13.62 -45.13
CA SER A 100 24.08 -14.78 -45.17
C SER A 100 23.54 -15.14 -43.78
N ASP A 101 22.51 -15.98 -43.73
CA ASP A 101 21.95 -16.47 -42.46
C ASP A 101 22.98 -17.27 -41.63
N GLU A 102 23.90 -17.99 -42.29
CA GLU A 102 25.00 -18.72 -41.63
C GLU A 102 26.02 -17.76 -41.01
N GLU A 103 26.37 -16.68 -41.71
CA GLU A 103 27.30 -15.66 -41.23
C GLU A 103 26.70 -14.89 -40.04
N LEU A 104 25.40 -14.54 -40.11
CA LEU A 104 24.68 -13.93 -39.01
C LEU A 104 24.61 -14.85 -37.78
N LYS A 105 24.37 -16.16 -37.97
CA LYS A 105 24.41 -17.14 -36.87
C LYS A 105 25.80 -17.24 -36.23
N SER A 106 26.86 -17.25 -37.05
CA SER A 106 28.25 -17.27 -36.57
C SER A 106 28.57 -16.02 -35.73
N PHE A 107 28.18 -14.84 -36.21
CA PHE A 107 28.32 -13.58 -35.48
C PHE A 107 27.55 -13.58 -34.15
N GLY A 108 26.31 -14.08 -34.15
CA GLY A 108 25.52 -14.26 -32.93
C GLY A 108 26.17 -15.20 -31.92
N ALA A 109 26.87 -16.25 -32.37
CA ALA A 109 27.62 -17.15 -31.49
C ALA A 109 28.82 -16.45 -30.82
N GLU A 110 29.57 -15.63 -31.55
CA GLU A 110 30.66 -14.83 -30.98
C GLU A 110 30.15 -13.77 -29.99
N LEU A 111 29.05 -13.09 -30.30
CA LEU A 111 28.39 -12.18 -29.35
C LEU A 111 27.95 -12.89 -28.07
N ASN A 112 27.43 -14.12 -28.17
CA ASN A 112 27.08 -14.91 -26.99
C ASN A 112 28.30 -15.32 -26.15
N LYS A 113 29.46 -15.60 -26.78
CA LYS A 113 30.72 -15.81 -26.04
C LYS A 113 31.13 -14.55 -25.29
N MET A 114 31.08 -13.40 -25.94
CA MET A 114 31.42 -12.11 -25.33
C MET A 114 30.46 -11.76 -24.19
N LYS A 115 29.15 -11.97 -24.37
CA LYS A 115 28.14 -11.86 -23.31
C LYS A 115 28.46 -12.73 -22.10
N SER A 116 28.87 -13.98 -22.31
CA SER A 116 29.26 -14.90 -21.24
C SER A 116 30.46 -14.37 -20.45
N CYS A 117 31.47 -13.79 -21.11
CA CYS A 117 32.60 -13.15 -20.46
C CYS A 117 32.15 -11.97 -19.58
N PHE A 118 31.37 -11.03 -20.13
CA PHE A 118 30.86 -9.88 -19.35
C PHE A 118 29.96 -10.30 -18.18
N THR A 119 29.20 -11.39 -18.34
CA THR A 119 28.37 -11.93 -17.25
C THR A 119 29.23 -12.47 -16.11
N LYS A 120 30.35 -13.14 -16.42
CA LYS A 120 31.31 -13.61 -15.41
C LYS A 120 32.00 -12.44 -14.71
N GLU A 121 32.42 -11.44 -15.47
CA GLU A 121 33.06 -10.23 -14.92
C GLU A 121 32.11 -9.46 -14.00
N SER A 122 30.85 -9.26 -14.41
CA SER A 122 29.82 -8.64 -13.58
C SER A 122 29.58 -9.41 -12.27
N LYS A 123 29.59 -10.75 -12.30
CA LYS A 123 29.49 -11.57 -11.07
C LYS A 123 30.68 -11.37 -10.13
N ILE A 124 31.89 -11.24 -10.68
CA ILE A 124 33.09 -10.99 -9.89
C ILE A 124 33.02 -9.60 -9.23
N LEU A 125 32.59 -8.58 -9.99
CA LEU A 125 32.38 -7.23 -9.47
C LEU A 125 31.35 -7.22 -8.33
N ALA A 126 30.19 -7.84 -8.54
CA ALA A 126 29.15 -7.94 -7.51
C ALA A 126 29.65 -8.67 -6.24
N HIS A 127 30.48 -9.70 -6.40
CA HIS A 127 31.08 -10.40 -5.26
C HIS A 127 32.07 -9.50 -4.49
N ASN A 128 32.89 -8.72 -5.20
CA ASN A 128 33.83 -7.79 -4.58
C ASN A 128 33.12 -6.65 -3.85
N GLU A 129 32.03 -6.14 -4.40
CA GLU A 129 31.17 -5.15 -3.74
C GLU A 129 30.53 -5.72 -2.47
N LYS A 130 29.99 -6.94 -2.54
CA LYS A 130 29.46 -7.66 -1.39
C LYS A 130 30.52 -7.87 -0.30
N ALA A 131 31.74 -8.24 -0.67
CA ALA A 131 32.86 -8.39 0.27
C ALA A 131 33.20 -7.05 0.95
N THR A 132 33.15 -5.95 0.19
CA THR A 132 33.38 -4.59 0.71
C THR A 132 32.29 -4.20 1.72
N LEU A 133 31.02 -4.46 1.41
CA LEU A 133 29.89 -4.26 2.32
C LEU A 133 30.06 -5.06 3.63
N TYR A 134 30.40 -6.33 3.54
CA TYR A 134 30.63 -7.17 4.72
C TYR A 134 31.83 -6.71 5.55
N SER A 135 32.90 -6.22 4.91
CA SER A 135 34.03 -5.62 5.60
C SER A 135 33.62 -4.39 6.40
N LYS A 136 32.83 -3.47 5.81
CA LYS A 136 32.29 -2.29 6.50
C LYS A 136 31.40 -2.67 7.68
N LEU A 137 30.51 -3.66 7.50
CA LEU A 137 29.65 -4.17 8.57
C LEU A 137 30.47 -4.73 9.74
N LEU A 138 31.49 -5.52 9.44
CA LEU A 138 32.39 -6.08 10.45
C LEU A 138 33.14 -4.98 11.21
N GLN A 139 33.71 -4.00 10.50
CA GLN A 139 34.42 -2.88 11.11
C GLN A 139 33.51 -2.06 12.03
N SER A 140 32.29 -1.75 11.60
CA SER A 140 31.30 -1.06 12.42
C SER A 140 30.91 -1.87 13.64
N ALA A 141 30.65 -3.17 13.51
CA ALA A 141 30.33 -4.04 14.65
C ALA A 141 31.48 -4.07 15.68
N GLN A 142 32.72 -4.17 15.22
CA GLN A 142 33.90 -4.11 16.10
C GLN A 142 34.00 -2.77 16.82
N GLU A 143 33.73 -1.65 16.13
CA GLU A 143 33.77 -0.32 16.71
C GLU A 143 32.67 -0.12 17.76
N GLN A 144 31.45 -0.57 17.49
CA GLN A 144 30.34 -0.51 18.45
C GLN A 144 30.60 -1.39 19.67
N HIS A 145 31.20 -2.57 19.47
CA HIS A 145 31.60 -3.45 20.56
C HIS A 145 32.64 -2.78 21.48
N ARG A 146 33.68 -2.15 20.91
CA ARG A 146 34.68 -1.40 21.70
C ARG A 146 34.05 -0.25 22.49
N LYS A 147 33.13 0.50 21.87
CA LYS A 147 32.38 1.58 22.55
C LYS A 147 31.57 1.05 23.72
N LEU A 148 30.83 -0.05 23.53
CA LEU A 148 30.04 -0.68 24.58
C LEU A 148 30.93 -1.17 25.73
N GLN A 149 32.04 -1.83 25.42
CA GLN A 149 33.00 -2.31 26.41
C GLN A 149 33.57 -1.15 27.25
N SER A 150 33.99 -0.05 26.62
CA SER A 150 34.48 1.13 27.35
C SER A 150 33.43 1.78 28.27
N ARG A 151 32.13 1.69 27.92
CA ARG A 151 31.03 2.16 28.78
C ARG A 151 30.79 1.22 29.95
N LEU A 152 30.88 -0.09 29.72
CA LEU A 152 30.76 -1.10 30.76
C LEU A 152 31.86 -0.92 31.82
N GLU A 153 33.09 -0.65 31.38
CA GLU A 153 34.23 -0.38 32.27
C GLU A 153 33.99 0.86 33.15
N LYS A 154 33.47 1.95 32.56
CA LYS A 154 33.09 3.16 33.31
C LYS A 154 31.98 2.90 34.33
N LEU A 155 30.97 2.09 33.97
CA LEU A 155 29.90 1.73 34.90
C LEU A 155 30.43 0.89 36.07
N ASP A 156 31.37 -0.03 35.82
CA ASP A 156 32.00 -0.82 36.88
C ASP A 156 32.82 0.07 37.85
N GLU A 157 33.50 1.09 37.34
CA GLU A 157 34.21 2.09 38.15
C GLU A 157 33.25 2.86 39.08
N VAL A 158 32.15 3.40 38.53
CA VAL A 158 31.13 4.11 39.31
C VAL A 158 30.48 3.20 40.35
N LEU A 159 30.21 1.93 40.00
CA LEU A 159 29.66 0.96 40.96
C LEU A 159 30.63 0.64 42.10
N LYS A 160 31.95 0.57 41.81
CA LYS A 160 32.98 0.41 42.85
C LYS A 160 33.02 1.62 43.78
N GLU A 161 32.93 2.84 43.24
CA GLU A 161 32.88 4.07 44.04
C GLU A 161 31.66 4.10 44.94
N ALA A 162 30.46 3.82 44.39
CA ALA A 162 29.22 3.77 45.15
C ALA A 162 29.27 2.74 46.29
N ARG A 163 29.84 1.56 46.04
CA ARG A 163 30.07 0.54 47.08
C ARG A 163 31.01 1.03 48.17
N SER A 164 32.07 1.75 47.82
CA SER A 164 32.99 2.34 48.79
C SER A 164 32.30 3.39 49.67
N CYS A 165 31.47 4.26 49.08
CA CYS A 165 30.64 5.22 49.82
C CYS A 165 29.69 4.53 50.80
N LEU A 166 29.02 3.44 50.38
CA LEU A 166 28.14 2.67 51.26
C LEU A 166 28.88 2.04 52.45
N VAL A 167 30.09 1.52 52.22
CA VAL A 167 30.94 0.97 53.29
C VAL A 167 31.35 2.07 54.27
N ALA A 168 31.76 3.24 53.77
CA ALA A 168 32.12 4.39 54.59
C ALA A 168 30.94 4.89 55.44
N LEU A 169 29.75 4.98 54.85
CA LEU A 169 28.52 5.35 55.55
C LEU A 169 28.17 4.34 56.66
N GLY A 170 28.26 3.04 56.36
CA GLY A 170 28.04 1.97 57.32
C GLY A 170 29.03 1.99 58.50
N ALA A 171 30.29 2.33 58.24
CA ALA A 171 31.30 2.51 59.28
C ALA A 171 31.02 3.74 60.16
N ALA A 172 30.59 4.87 59.57
CA ALA A 172 30.21 6.07 60.30
C ALA A 172 29.00 5.84 61.23
N ILE A 173 28.01 5.08 60.76
CA ILE A 173 26.84 4.68 61.57
C ILE A 173 27.26 3.81 62.75
N LYS A 174 28.17 2.83 62.55
CA LYS A 174 28.72 2.02 63.65
C LYS A 174 29.50 2.85 64.66
N LEU A 175 30.31 3.82 64.20
CA LEU A 175 31.09 4.69 65.07
C LEU A 175 30.18 5.60 65.92
N ARG A 176 29.11 6.12 65.33
CA ARG A 176 28.03 6.85 66.04
C ARG A 176 27.34 5.97 67.10
N SER A 177 27.08 4.71 66.80
CA SER A 177 26.49 3.78 67.78
C SER A 177 27.44 3.48 68.95
N LEU A 178 28.76 3.45 68.72
CA LEU A 178 29.76 3.26 69.78
C LEU A 178 29.91 4.51 70.66
N LEU A 179 29.84 5.70 70.07
CA LEU A 179 29.91 6.98 70.80
C LEU A 179 28.69 7.21 71.70
N LEU A 180 27.55 6.58 71.41
CA LEU A 180 26.34 6.63 72.26
C LEU A 180 26.43 5.76 73.53
N PHE A 181 27.45 4.90 73.65
CA PHE A 181 27.68 4.05 74.84
C PHE A 181 28.63 4.70 75.89
N HIS A 182 29.17 5.89 75.62
CA HIS A 182 29.99 6.60 76.60
C HIS A 182 29.57 8.06 76.76
N SER A 183 29.11 8.35 77.98
CA SER A 183 28.95 9.65 78.66
C SER A 183 27.81 10.60 78.24
N PHE A 184 27.08 10.96 79.30
CA PHE A 184 26.00 11.94 79.44
C PHE A 184 26.38 13.38 79.03
N PHE A 185 25.52 13.96 78.17
CA PHE A 185 24.98 15.35 78.12
C PHE A 185 25.90 16.60 78.09
N PRO A 186 25.54 17.61 77.25
CA PRO A 186 24.74 18.71 77.80
C PRO A 186 23.56 19.19 76.93
N PHE A 187 22.49 19.49 77.64
CA PHE A 187 21.11 19.87 77.28
C PHE A 187 20.97 21.26 76.59
N LEU A 188 22.00 21.74 75.89
CA LEU A 188 21.93 23.00 75.11
C LEU A 188 22.20 22.79 73.62
N LEU A 189 22.84 21.69 73.21
CA LEU A 189 22.89 21.30 71.80
C LEU A 189 21.56 20.70 71.32
N GLU A 190 20.77 20.15 72.24
CA GLU A 190 19.52 19.44 71.94
C GLU A 190 18.42 20.35 71.40
N LEU A 191 18.32 21.60 71.84
CA LEU A 191 17.29 22.54 71.35
C LEU A 191 17.61 23.08 69.96
N GLU A 192 18.88 23.30 69.63
CA GLU A 192 19.32 23.74 68.31
C GLU A 192 19.32 22.57 67.32
N TYR A 193 19.71 21.37 67.78
CA TYR A 193 19.63 20.13 67.01
C TYR A 193 18.19 19.67 66.77
N LEU A 194 17.28 19.81 67.74
CA LEU A 194 15.84 19.53 67.56
C LEU A 194 15.17 20.55 66.65
N LYS A 195 15.57 21.83 66.69
CA LYS A 195 15.10 22.83 65.71
C LYS A 195 15.59 22.53 64.30
N ASN A 196 16.85 22.11 64.15
CA ASN A 196 17.42 21.74 62.87
C ASN A 196 16.81 20.44 62.33
N LEU A 197 16.56 19.44 63.20
CA LEU A 197 15.83 18.22 62.86
C LEU A 197 14.39 18.53 62.46
N LYS A 198 13.70 19.46 63.13
CA LYS A 198 12.34 19.86 62.78
C LYS A 198 12.29 20.59 61.43
N ALA A 199 13.25 21.47 61.16
CA ALA A 199 13.39 22.10 59.85
C ALA A 199 13.74 21.08 58.75
N GLN A 200 14.54 20.06 59.08
CA GLN A 200 14.87 18.96 58.17
C GLN A 200 13.67 18.03 57.94
N GLU A 201 12.81 17.81 58.94
CA GLU A 201 11.57 17.06 58.83
C GLU A 201 10.54 17.81 57.98
N GLU A 202 10.38 19.12 58.16
CA GLU A 202 9.55 19.99 57.31
C GLU A 202 10.08 20.02 55.86
N ALA A 203 11.40 20.06 55.66
CA ALA A 203 12.01 19.97 54.35
C ALA A 203 11.80 18.59 53.69
N LEU A 204 11.87 17.50 54.46
CA LEU A 204 11.59 16.14 53.99
C LEU A 204 10.10 15.94 53.67
N GLN A 205 9.19 16.53 54.44
CA GLN A 205 7.76 16.51 54.16
C GLN A 205 7.45 17.30 52.87
N ASN A 206 8.03 18.48 52.70
CA ASN A 206 7.89 19.26 51.46
C ASN A 206 8.50 18.52 50.26
N TRP A 207 9.65 17.86 50.44
CA TRP A 207 10.25 17.02 49.41
C TRP A 207 9.35 15.82 49.06
N PHE A 208 8.69 15.21 50.05
CA PHE A 208 7.76 14.10 49.82
C PHE A 208 6.48 14.55 49.10
N ILE A 209 5.97 15.75 49.39
CA ILE A 209 4.86 16.37 48.67
C ILE A 209 5.27 16.64 47.21
N PHE A 210 6.45 17.22 47.00
CA PHE A 210 6.98 17.48 45.67
C PHE A 210 7.20 16.19 44.85
N CYS A 211 7.71 15.12 45.48
CA CYS A 211 7.81 13.81 44.83
C CYS A 211 6.46 13.21 44.47
N ARG A 212 5.41 13.46 45.29
CA ARG A 212 4.05 13.03 44.97
C ARG A 212 3.50 13.84 43.77
N GLU A 213 3.67 15.15 43.76
CA GLU A 213 3.27 16.01 42.63
C GLU A 213 3.99 15.61 41.33
N LEU A 214 5.28 15.28 41.39
CA LEU A 214 6.01 14.74 40.24
C LEU A 214 5.46 13.39 39.78
N SER A 215 5.14 12.48 40.72
CA SER A 215 4.55 11.19 40.38
C SER A 215 3.16 11.33 39.76
N ASP A 216 2.34 12.25 40.26
CA ASP A 216 1.01 12.52 39.71
C ASP A 216 1.14 13.10 38.29
N LEU A 217 2.09 14.02 38.07
CA LEU A 217 2.38 14.60 36.76
C LEU A 217 2.90 13.54 35.75
N GLU A 218 3.76 12.61 36.19
CA GLU A 218 4.21 11.48 35.37
C GLU A 218 3.03 10.57 34.97
N THR A 219 2.08 10.32 35.88
CA THR A 219 0.89 9.53 35.53
C THR A 219 -0.06 10.26 34.56
N GLU A 220 -0.14 11.59 34.63
CA GLU A 220 -0.89 12.39 33.65
C GLU A 220 -0.22 12.35 32.27
N ASP A 221 1.11 12.45 32.19
CA ASP A 221 1.87 12.36 30.94
C ASP A 221 1.72 10.97 30.28
N GLU A 222 1.78 9.89 31.08
CA GLU A 222 1.50 8.53 30.61
C GLU A 222 0.08 8.37 30.05
N GLN A 223 -0.92 9.00 30.69
CA GLN A 223 -2.31 8.96 30.19
C GLN A 223 -2.47 9.73 28.88
N ILE A 224 -1.83 10.90 28.75
CA ILE A 224 -1.85 11.70 27.53
C ILE A 224 -1.15 10.95 26.39
N LEU A 225 0.01 10.34 26.65
CA LEU A 225 0.72 9.47 25.69
C LEU A 225 -0.15 8.29 25.23
N ALA A 226 -0.85 7.64 26.15
CA ALA A 226 -1.76 6.54 25.81
C ALA A 226 -2.99 7.01 25.01
N GLN A 227 -3.44 8.27 25.18
CA GLN A 227 -4.48 8.86 24.35
C GLN A 227 -3.94 9.24 22.97
N MET A 228 -2.75 9.85 22.89
CA MET A 228 -2.11 10.19 21.62
C MET A 228 -1.85 8.96 20.75
N ASN A 229 -1.34 7.86 21.33
CA ASN A 229 -1.11 6.62 20.60
C ASN A 229 -2.42 6.02 20.05
N ARG A 230 -3.51 6.08 20.83
CA ARG A 230 -4.84 5.62 20.37
C ARG A 230 -5.35 6.46 19.19
N LEU A 231 -5.22 7.78 19.29
CA LEU A 231 -5.60 8.69 18.20
C LEU A 231 -4.75 8.48 16.95
N GLU A 232 -3.44 8.21 17.11
CA GLU A 232 -2.55 7.91 15.99
C GLU A 232 -2.88 6.55 15.33
N GLU A 233 -3.30 5.56 16.10
CA GLU A 233 -3.82 4.28 15.57
C GLU A 233 -5.15 4.47 14.83
N GLU A 234 -6.06 5.28 15.36
CA GLU A 234 -7.31 5.64 14.68
C GLU A 234 -7.06 6.42 13.39
N GLU A 235 -6.13 7.38 13.40
CA GLU A 235 -5.70 8.13 12.22
C GLU A 235 -5.13 7.20 11.15
N LYS A 236 -4.20 6.30 11.52
CA LYS A 236 -3.63 5.31 10.59
C LYS A 236 -4.70 4.39 10.03
N SER A 237 -5.62 3.91 10.85
CA SER A 237 -6.75 3.08 10.41
C SER A 237 -7.65 3.82 9.42
N CYS A 238 -7.98 5.09 9.71
CA CYS A 238 -8.75 5.93 8.80
C CYS A 238 -7.99 6.23 7.49
N GLN A 239 -6.69 6.50 7.56
CA GLN A 239 -5.85 6.73 6.40
C GLN A 239 -5.71 5.47 5.53
N GLU A 240 -5.52 4.31 6.13
CA GLU A 240 -5.52 3.02 5.42
C GLU A 240 -6.87 2.74 4.74
N LEU A 241 -7.98 3.12 5.37
CA LEU A 241 -9.31 3.02 4.75
C LEU A 241 -9.47 4.00 3.59
N LEU A 242 -8.98 5.24 3.71
CA LEU A 242 -9.02 6.23 2.63
C LEU A 242 -8.12 5.83 1.44
N GLU A 243 -6.91 5.34 1.70
CA GLU A 243 -6.01 4.83 0.64
C GLU A 243 -6.56 3.56 -0.03
N ARG A 244 -7.33 2.76 0.70
CA ARG A 244 -7.98 1.55 0.19
C ARG A 244 -9.25 1.84 -0.59
N PHE A 245 -9.95 2.93 -0.28
CA PHE A 245 -11.18 3.35 -0.94
C PHE A 245 -10.96 4.76 -1.49
N ASP A 246 -10.38 4.86 -2.69
CA ASP A 246 -10.31 6.12 -3.42
C ASP A 246 -11.74 6.51 -3.84
N PHE A 247 -12.41 7.32 -3.02
CA PHE A 247 -13.82 7.69 -3.22
C PHE A 247 -14.01 8.70 -4.36
N THR A 248 -12.92 9.31 -4.84
CA THR A 248 -12.91 10.26 -5.95
C THR A 248 -12.70 9.51 -7.27
N GLU A 249 -13.77 8.92 -7.79
CA GLU A 249 -13.77 8.25 -9.12
C GLU A 249 -13.77 9.24 -10.31
N TRP A 250 -13.57 10.54 -10.07
CA TRP A 250 -13.54 11.58 -11.12
C TRP A 250 -12.28 12.43 -11.12
N GLU A 251 -11.90 12.87 -12.31
CA GLU A 251 -10.84 13.86 -12.56
C GLU A 251 -11.43 15.08 -13.28
N ILE A 252 -10.97 16.29 -12.91
CA ILE A 252 -11.37 17.52 -13.60
C ILE A 252 -10.44 17.73 -14.79
N THR A 253 -10.99 17.77 -15.99
CA THR A 253 -10.23 17.99 -17.24
C THR A 253 -10.35 19.41 -17.75
N GLU A 254 -11.48 20.08 -17.48
CA GLU A 254 -11.67 21.48 -17.81
C GLU A 254 -12.42 22.20 -16.68
N TRP A 255 -11.92 23.37 -16.30
CA TRP A 255 -12.63 24.27 -15.40
C TRP A 255 -12.51 25.69 -15.93
N SER A 256 -13.63 26.24 -16.40
CA SER A 256 -13.71 27.54 -17.05
C SER A 256 -14.85 28.38 -16.46
N GLU A 257 -14.93 29.65 -16.88
CA GLU A 257 -16.05 30.50 -16.49
C GLU A 257 -17.38 29.94 -16.98
N GLN A 258 -17.43 29.26 -18.13
CA GLN A 258 -18.68 28.87 -18.77
C GLN A 258 -19.06 27.42 -18.51
N ARG A 259 -18.09 26.56 -18.23
CA ARG A 259 -18.30 25.13 -18.02
C ARG A 259 -17.23 24.46 -17.18
N ALA A 260 -17.58 23.34 -16.55
CA ALA A 260 -16.65 22.39 -15.96
C ALA A 260 -16.87 21.01 -16.57
N VAL A 261 -15.79 20.26 -16.77
CA VAL A 261 -15.80 18.92 -17.35
C VAL A 261 -15.13 17.95 -16.38
N PHE A 262 -15.85 16.90 -16.02
CA PHE A 262 -15.42 15.85 -15.12
C PHE A 262 -15.40 14.51 -15.86
N ASN A 263 -14.30 13.79 -15.76
CA ASN A 263 -14.15 12.48 -16.36
C ASN A 263 -14.26 11.39 -15.30
N PHE A 264 -14.98 10.32 -15.60
CA PHE A 264 -15.17 9.15 -14.76
C PHE A 264 -14.69 7.89 -15.48
N LEU A 265 -14.32 6.86 -14.69
CA LEU A 265 -13.98 5.53 -15.18
C LEU A 265 -12.90 5.54 -16.29
N TYR A 266 -11.74 6.14 -16.00
CA TYR A 266 -10.60 6.27 -16.92
C TYR A 266 -10.98 6.94 -18.26
N ASP A 267 -11.55 8.14 -18.19
CA ASP A 267 -11.96 8.97 -19.35
C ASP A 267 -13.04 8.38 -20.26
N SER A 268 -13.71 7.29 -19.84
CA SER A 268 -14.73 6.64 -20.67
C SER A 268 -16.12 7.26 -20.52
N ILE A 269 -16.34 8.04 -19.46
CA ILE A 269 -17.58 8.78 -19.22
C ILE A 269 -17.22 10.23 -18.88
N GLU A 270 -17.82 11.17 -19.58
CA GLU A 270 -17.62 12.60 -19.35
C GLU A 270 -18.91 13.23 -18.86
N LEU A 271 -18.81 14.03 -17.80
CA LEU A 271 -19.84 14.90 -17.29
C LEU A 271 -19.47 16.34 -17.62
N THR A 272 -20.26 16.97 -18.49
CA THR A 272 -20.15 18.40 -18.79
C THR A 272 -21.21 19.17 -18.00
N VAL A 273 -20.74 20.14 -17.21
CA VAL A 273 -21.54 21.08 -16.42
C VAL A 273 -21.43 22.46 -17.05
N VAL A 274 -22.54 23.06 -17.47
CA VAL A 274 -22.57 24.41 -18.05
C VAL A 274 -23.10 25.39 -17.03
N PHE A 275 -22.36 26.46 -16.77
CA PHE A 275 -22.69 27.48 -15.77
C PHE A 275 -23.53 28.62 -16.34
N GLY A 276 -24.35 29.22 -15.46
CA GLY A 276 -25.06 30.48 -15.67
C GLY A 276 -24.11 31.66 -15.89
N PRO A 277 -24.61 32.80 -16.39
CA PRO A 277 -23.82 34.03 -16.45
C PRO A 277 -23.26 34.36 -15.05
N PRO A 278 -22.04 34.90 -14.96
CA PRO A 278 -21.44 35.26 -13.67
C PRO A 278 -22.31 36.30 -12.97
N VAL A 279 -22.38 36.20 -11.64
CA VAL A 279 -23.04 37.22 -10.81
C VAL A 279 -22.09 38.42 -10.71
N ASP A 280 -22.63 39.65 -10.80
CA ASP A 280 -21.81 40.88 -10.82
C ASP A 280 -20.86 40.94 -9.60
N GLY A 281 -19.55 40.90 -9.86
CA GLY A 281 -18.49 40.96 -8.85
C GLY A 281 -17.90 39.61 -8.42
N ASP A 282 -18.37 38.48 -8.96
CA ASP A 282 -17.83 37.14 -8.66
C ASP A 282 -16.46 36.93 -9.34
N VAL A 283 -15.49 36.45 -8.56
CA VAL A 283 -14.19 36.00 -9.05
C VAL A 283 -14.27 34.49 -9.23
N PHE A 284 -14.49 34.08 -10.48
CA PHE A 284 -14.29 32.71 -10.98
C PHE A 284 -14.65 31.57 -10.01
N GLY A 285 -15.94 31.34 -9.77
CA GLY A 285 -16.44 30.10 -9.16
C GLY A 285 -16.26 29.99 -7.65
N GLU A 286 -15.95 31.10 -6.96
CA GLU A 286 -15.97 31.16 -5.50
C GLU A 286 -17.39 31.21 -4.93
N ASP A 287 -18.38 31.74 -5.68
CA ASP A 287 -19.76 31.81 -5.21
C ASP A 287 -20.54 30.49 -5.43
N PRO A 288 -20.91 29.77 -4.35
CA PRO A 288 -21.68 28.52 -4.44
C PRO A 288 -23.12 28.73 -4.92
N SER A 289 -23.61 29.98 -4.98
CA SER A 289 -24.96 30.33 -5.46
C SER A 289 -25.11 30.30 -6.99
N ARG A 290 -24.00 30.14 -7.71
CA ARG A 290 -23.97 30.15 -9.18
C ARG A 290 -24.88 29.07 -9.78
N LYS A 291 -25.75 29.47 -10.70
CA LYS A 291 -26.72 28.57 -11.35
C LYS A 291 -26.06 27.61 -12.34
N ILE A 292 -26.53 26.37 -12.40
CA ILE A 292 -26.16 25.40 -13.44
C ILE A 292 -27.25 25.42 -14.53
N ILE A 293 -26.86 25.61 -15.79
CA ILE A 293 -27.78 25.64 -16.94
C ILE A 293 -28.03 24.23 -17.43
N SER A 294 -27.00 23.39 -17.54
CA SER A 294 -27.14 22.02 -18.03
C SER A 294 -26.09 21.09 -17.44
N LEU A 295 -26.51 19.84 -17.27
CA LEU A 295 -25.69 18.70 -16.89
C LEU A 295 -25.88 17.63 -17.98
N SER A 296 -24.80 17.27 -18.67
CA SER A 296 -24.83 16.28 -19.74
C SER A 296 -23.75 15.24 -19.53
N PHE A 297 -24.12 13.97 -19.74
CA PHE A 297 -23.22 12.84 -19.67
C PHE A 297 -22.99 12.26 -21.07
N GLU A 298 -21.73 12.05 -21.43
CA GLU A 298 -21.32 11.44 -22.70
C GLU A 298 -20.49 10.18 -22.46
N SER A 299 -20.65 9.20 -23.35
CA SER A 299 -19.89 7.94 -23.35
C SER A 299 -18.85 7.98 -24.47
N PHE A 300 -17.60 7.68 -24.13
CA PHE A 300 -16.49 7.55 -25.08
C PHE A 300 -16.02 6.10 -25.25
N LEU A 301 -16.80 5.12 -24.80
CA LEU A 301 -16.44 3.71 -24.94
C LEU A 301 -16.66 3.23 -26.39
N ASP A 302 -15.64 2.60 -26.95
CA ASP A 302 -15.76 1.87 -28.22
C ASP A 302 -16.50 0.54 -27.98
N GLU A 303 -17.82 0.52 -28.23
CA GLU A 303 -18.69 -0.65 -27.99
C GLU A 303 -18.29 -1.91 -28.78
N GLU A 304 -17.56 -1.76 -29.89
CA GLU A 304 -17.12 -2.90 -30.71
C GLU A 304 -15.85 -3.54 -30.15
N LYS A 305 -14.95 -2.75 -29.56
CA LYS A 305 -13.66 -3.23 -29.03
C LYS A 305 -13.67 -3.51 -27.53
N ALA A 306 -14.61 -2.94 -26.79
CA ALA A 306 -14.65 -3.05 -25.33
C ALA A 306 -15.03 -4.47 -24.85
N PRO A 307 -14.39 -4.96 -23.76
CA PRO A 307 -14.80 -6.21 -23.12
C PRO A 307 -16.29 -6.22 -22.74
N PRO A 308 -16.96 -7.39 -22.75
CA PRO A 308 -18.35 -7.51 -22.30
C PRO A 308 -18.58 -6.97 -20.89
N SER A 309 -17.64 -7.18 -19.97
CA SER A 309 -17.66 -6.63 -18.60
C SER A 309 -17.75 -5.10 -18.60
N THR A 310 -16.88 -4.42 -19.35
CA THR A 310 -16.85 -2.96 -19.45
C THR A 310 -18.14 -2.39 -20.06
N ARG A 311 -18.67 -3.04 -21.10
CA ARG A 311 -19.94 -2.63 -21.73
C ARG A 311 -21.12 -2.74 -20.77
N LEU A 312 -21.17 -3.80 -19.96
CA LEU A 312 -22.17 -3.96 -18.91
C LEU A 312 -22.06 -2.85 -17.86
N VAL A 313 -20.86 -2.59 -17.34
CA VAL A 313 -20.60 -1.54 -16.35
C VAL A 313 -21.12 -0.19 -16.84
N GLN A 314 -20.74 0.18 -18.06
CA GLN A 314 -21.15 1.46 -18.62
C GLN A 314 -22.66 1.53 -18.85
N ARG A 315 -23.27 0.44 -19.34
CA ARG A 315 -24.73 0.38 -19.52
C ARG A 315 -25.49 0.56 -18.21
N LEU A 316 -24.99 -0.01 -17.11
CA LEU A 316 -25.60 0.16 -15.78
C LEU A 316 -25.45 1.59 -15.27
N ILE A 317 -24.29 2.22 -15.49
CA ILE A 317 -24.07 3.63 -15.13
C ILE A 317 -25.03 4.54 -15.94
N PHE A 318 -25.16 4.32 -17.25
CA PHE A 318 -26.11 5.09 -18.08
C PHE A 318 -27.57 4.76 -17.79
N GLN A 319 -27.88 3.57 -17.26
CA GLN A 319 -29.22 3.27 -16.75
C GLN A 319 -29.53 4.13 -15.52
N PHE A 320 -28.57 4.35 -14.63
CA PHE A 320 -28.72 5.26 -13.49
C PHE A 320 -28.85 6.71 -13.93
N ILE A 321 -27.96 7.17 -14.82
CA ILE A 321 -28.02 8.54 -15.34
C ILE A 321 -29.35 8.78 -16.07
N GLY A 322 -29.77 7.80 -16.89
CA GLY A 322 -31.01 7.81 -17.64
C GLY A 322 -32.28 7.68 -16.79
N SER A 323 -32.23 7.00 -15.63
CA SER A 323 -33.39 6.96 -14.73
C SER A 323 -33.69 8.32 -14.08
N HIS A 324 -32.71 9.22 -14.07
CA HIS A 324 -32.80 10.59 -13.57
C HIS A 324 -32.87 11.62 -14.73
N GLN A 325 -33.16 11.16 -15.95
CA GLN A 325 -33.19 12.01 -17.14
C GLN A 325 -34.27 13.09 -17.02
N GLY A 326 -33.85 14.35 -16.94
CA GLY A 326 -34.70 15.52 -16.68
C GLY A 326 -34.66 16.02 -15.22
N CYS A 327 -34.35 15.16 -14.25
CA CYS A 327 -34.27 15.52 -12.82
C CYS A 327 -32.93 16.14 -12.42
N TRP A 328 -31.82 15.82 -13.09
CA TRP A 328 -30.49 16.34 -12.70
C TRP A 328 -30.41 17.87 -12.65
N GLN A 329 -31.13 18.58 -13.53
CA GLN A 329 -31.21 20.05 -13.50
C GLN A 329 -32.06 20.58 -12.33
N GLU A 330 -33.06 19.82 -11.88
CA GLU A 330 -33.92 20.16 -10.75
C GLU A 330 -33.24 19.82 -9.41
N GLU A 331 -32.49 18.71 -9.37
CA GLU A 331 -31.72 18.21 -8.22
C GLU A 331 -30.42 19.01 -8.01
N CYS A 332 -29.86 19.60 -9.07
CA CYS A 332 -28.63 20.39 -9.02
C CYS A 332 -28.81 21.77 -9.67
N PRO A 333 -29.61 22.67 -9.06
CA PRO A 333 -29.89 23.99 -9.62
C PRO A 333 -28.69 24.95 -9.53
N THR A 334 -27.79 24.74 -8.56
CA THR A 334 -26.64 25.62 -8.27
C THR A 334 -25.37 24.82 -8.00
N LEU A 335 -24.22 25.50 -8.10
CA LEU A 335 -22.88 24.95 -7.85
C LEU A 335 -22.77 24.29 -6.47
N TYR A 336 -23.48 24.80 -5.46
CA TYR A 336 -23.55 24.21 -4.13
C TYR A 336 -23.93 22.71 -4.12
N TYR A 337 -24.81 22.28 -5.03
CA TYR A 337 -25.30 20.89 -5.10
C TYR A 337 -24.41 20.01 -5.98
N LEU A 338 -23.46 20.58 -6.72
CA LEU A 338 -22.58 19.83 -7.63
C LEU A 338 -21.75 18.76 -6.89
N PRO A 339 -21.14 19.01 -5.72
CA PRO A 339 -20.42 17.97 -4.98
C PRO A 339 -21.30 16.78 -4.60
N GLN A 340 -22.59 16.99 -4.33
CA GLN A 340 -23.52 15.92 -4.00
C GLN A 340 -23.77 15.03 -5.23
N VAL A 341 -24.05 15.63 -6.39
CA VAL A 341 -24.23 14.88 -7.65
C VAL A 341 -22.97 14.10 -8.00
N LEU A 342 -21.80 14.74 -7.91
CA LEU A 342 -20.52 14.08 -8.15
C LEU A 342 -20.33 12.88 -7.23
N HIS A 343 -20.67 13.01 -5.94
CA HIS A 343 -20.59 11.91 -4.98
C HIS A 343 -21.54 10.76 -5.32
N GLU A 344 -22.79 11.05 -5.66
CA GLU A 344 -23.79 10.03 -6.01
C GLU A 344 -23.37 9.26 -7.28
N VAL A 345 -22.89 9.98 -8.30
CA VAL A 345 -22.36 9.37 -9.53
C VAL A 345 -21.11 8.55 -9.22
N SER A 346 -20.15 9.07 -8.45
CA SER A 346 -18.95 8.33 -8.03
C SER A 346 -19.29 7.04 -7.32
N LEU A 347 -20.30 7.04 -6.45
CA LEU A 347 -20.73 5.86 -5.71
C LEU A 347 -21.26 4.76 -6.66
N VAL A 348 -22.06 5.15 -7.65
CA VAL A 348 -22.58 4.21 -8.66
C VAL A 348 -21.46 3.70 -9.57
N VAL A 349 -20.59 4.60 -10.04
CA VAL A 349 -19.42 4.26 -10.87
C VAL A 349 -18.51 3.27 -10.16
N SER A 350 -18.16 3.53 -8.90
CA SER A 350 -17.31 2.65 -8.10
C SER A 350 -17.93 1.26 -7.89
N ARG A 351 -19.22 1.20 -7.57
CA ARG A 351 -19.94 -0.07 -7.41
C ARG A 351 -20.01 -0.87 -8.72
N CYS A 352 -20.26 -0.20 -9.85
CA CYS A 352 -20.29 -0.85 -11.15
C CYS A 352 -18.89 -1.28 -11.59
N LYS A 353 -17.85 -0.50 -11.30
CA LYS A 353 -16.44 -0.88 -11.54
C LYS A 353 -16.08 -2.17 -10.81
N ILE A 354 -16.41 -2.27 -9.52
CA ILE A 354 -16.23 -3.51 -8.73
C ILE A 354 -16.97 -4.69 -9.37
N LEU A 355 -18.21 -4.49 -9.82
CA LEU A 355 -18.95 -5.52 -10.54
C LEU A 355 -18.23 -5.98 -11.82
N GLY A 356 -17.67 -5.04 -12.60
CA GLY A 356 -16.85 -5.37 -13.77
C GLY A 356 -15.67 -6.27 -13.43
N GLU A 357 -14.94 -5.94 -12.35
CA GLU A 357 -13.83 -6.77 -11.84
C GLU A 357 -14.32 -8.13 -11.32
N GLU A 358 -15.52 -8.22 -10.76
CA GLU A 358 -16.11 -9.49 -10.34
C GLU A 358 -16.38 -10.40 -11.54
N ILE A 359 -16.92 -9.86 -12.63
CA ILE A 359 -17.19 -10.58 -13.87
C ILE A 359 -15.89 -11.08 -14.50
N GLU A 360 -14.87 -10.23 -14.63
CA GLU A 360 -13.56 -10.62 -15.18
C GLU A 360 -12.90 -11.71 -14.33
N PHE A 361 -13.05 -11.64 -13.01
CA PHE A 361 -12.59 -12.70 -12.12
C PHE A 361 -13.32 -14.02 -12.38
N LEU A 362 -14.64 -13.99 -12.57
CA LEU A 362 -15.43 -15.19 -12.86
C LEU A 362 -15.12 -15.77 -14.23
N GLU A 363 -14.88 -14.94 -15.25
CA GLU A 363 -14.42 -15.41 -16.55
C GLU A 363 -13.05 -16.10 -16.46
N ARG A 364 -12.14 -15.57 -15.64
CA ARG A 364 -10.77 -16.11 -15.53
C ARG A 364 -10.63 -17.28 -14.56
N TRP A 365 -11.40 -17.28 -13.48
CA TRP A 365 -11.26 -18.22 -12.35
C TRP A 365 -12.53 -19.02 -12.05
N GLY A 366 -13.61 -18.82 -12.80
CA GLY A 366 -14.90 -19.48 -12.62
C GLY A 366 -14.82 -21.01 -12.60
N GLY A 367 -13.88 -21.59 -13.35
CA GLY A 367 -13.68 -23.04 -13.36
C GLY A 367 -13.41 -23.65 -11.97
N LYS A 368 -12.83 -22.88 -11.03
CA LYS A 368 -12.64 -23.31 -9.64
C LYS A 368 -13.96 -23.50 -8.88
N PHE A 369 -15.02 -22.87 -9.35
CA PHE A 369 -16.36 -22.87 -8.75
C PHE A 369 -17.35 -23.72 -9.54
N ASN A 370 -16.88 -24.62 -10.41
CA ASN A 370 -17.71 -25.37 -11.36
C ASN A 370 -18.53 -24.47 -12.31
N LEU A 371 -18.11 -23.21 -12.49
CA LEU A 371 -18.67 -22.28 -13.46
C LEU A 371 -17.97 -22.52 -14.81
N LEU A 372 -18.71 -23.06 -15.76
CA LEU A 372 -18.21 -23.45 -17.08
C LEU A 372 -18.14 -22.27 -18.04
N LYS A 373 -19.14 -21.38 -17.98
CA LYS A 373 -19.25 -20.22 -18.87
C LYS A 373 -19.96 -19.07 -18.17
N THR A 374 -19.43 -17.86 -18.39
CA THR A 374 -20.11 -16.59 -18.13
C THR A 374 -20.46 -15.97 -19.46
N ASP A 375 -21.70 -15.51 -19.62
CA ASP A 375 -22.18 -14.82 -20.81
C ASP A 375 -22.96 -13.58 -20.38
N ILE A 376 -22.83 -12.50 -21.14
CA ILE A 376 -23.43 -11.20 -20.79
C ILE A 376 -24.32 -10.77 -21.95
N ASP A 377 -25.59 -10.59 -21.63
CA ASP A 377 -26.65 -10.21 -22.56
C ASP A 377 -27.31 -8.95 -22.03
N GLU A 378 -26.86 -7.80 -22.53
CA GLU A 378 -27.26 -6.48 -22.05
C GLU A 378 -26.97 -6.27 -20.56
N THR A 379 -28.00 -6.26 -19.71
CA THR A 379 -27.90 -6.17 -18.24
C THR A 379 -28.06 -7.52 -17.56
N LYS A 380 -28.17 -8.60 -18.32
CA LYS A 380 -28.35 -9.96 -17.80
C LYS A 380 -27.03 -10.71 -17.85
N VAL A 381 -26.63 -11.27 -16.72
CA VAL A 381 -25.45 -12.14 -16.62
C VAL A 381 -25.92 -13.58 -16.51
N LYS A 382 -25.53 -14.40 -17.48
CA LYS A 382 -25.83 -15.84 -17.54
C LYS A 382 -24.60 -16.61 -17.07
N LEU A 383 -24.79 -17.45 -16.06
CA LEU A 383 -23.78 -18.25 -15.40
C LEU A 383 -24.13 -19.72 -15.58
N LEU A 384 -23.36 -20.44 -16.40
CA LEU A 384 -23.56 -21.86 -16.65
C LEU A 384 -22.70 -22.69 -15.69
N PHE A 385 -23.37 -23.35 -14.74
CA PHE A 385 -22.73 -24.27 -13.81
C PHE A 385 -22.80 -25.70 -14.32
N SER A 386 -21.72 -26.45 -14.13
CA SER A 386 -21.64 -27.86 -14.50
C SER A 386 -20.70 -28.62 -13.57
N ALA A 387 -21.24 -29.57 -12.81
CA ALA A 387 -20.47 -30.44 -11.94
C ALA A 387 -20.89 -31.90 -12.17
N ALA A 388 -19.94 -32.73 -12.59
CA ALA A 388 -20.19 -34.15 -12.81
C ALA A 388 -20.39 -34.92 -11.49
N THR A 389 -19.69 -34.52 -10.42
CA THR A 389 -19.79 -35.10 -9.07
C THR A 389 -21.19 -34.96 -8.50
N ALA A 390 -21.75 -33.75 -8.53
CA ALA A 390 -23.11 -33.47 -8.09
C ALA A 390 -24.20 -33.86 -9.12
N PHE A 391 -23.83 -34.47 -10.24
CA PHE A 391 -24.71 -34.77 -11.38
C PHE A 391 -25.63 -33.60 -11.75
N ALA A 392 -25.04 -32.40 -11.85
CA ALA A 392 -25.77 -31.15 -11.98
C ALA A 392 -25.25 -30.28 -13.12
N LYS A 393 -26.17 -29.75 -13.92
CA LYS A 393 -25.91 -28.72 -14.92
C LYS A 393 -27.10 -27.80 -15.04
N PHE A 394 -26.91 -26.52 -14.76
CA PHE A 394 -27.97 -25.50 -14.85
C PHE A 394 -27.38 -24.14 -15.20
N GLU A 395 -28.20 -23.30 -15.81
CA GLU A 395 -27.86 -21.92 -16.12
C GLU A 395 -28.63 -20.98 -15.19
N LEU A 396 -27.91 -20.08 -14.53
CA LEU A 396 -28.45 -19.03 -13.69
C LEU A 396 -28.35 -17.70 -14.45
N THR A 397 -29.48 -17.07 -14.71
CA THR A 397 -29.52 -15.70 -15.27
C THR A 397 -29.82 -14.71 -14.16
N LEU A 398 -28.94 -13.73 -13.97
CA LEU A 398 -29.08 -12.64 -13.02
C LEU A 398 -29.37 -11.34 -13.77
N CYS A 399 -30.44 -10.63 -13.42
CA CYS A 399 -30.75 -9.32 -13.98
C CYS A 399 -30.09 -8.24 -13.10
N LEU A 400 -29.09 -7.56 -13.64
CA LEU A 400 -28.36 -6.51 -12.94
C LEU A 400 -29.02 -5.14 -13.18
N SER A 401 -28.84 -4.25 -12.22
CA SER A 401 -29.28 -2.86 -12.27
C SER A 401 -28.23 -1.98 -11.58
N ALA A 402 -28.33 -0.67 -11.77
CA ALA A 402 -27.42 0.28 -11.13
C ALA A 402 -27.48 0.29 -9.59
N SER A 403 -28.51 -0.31 -9.00
CA SER A 403 -28.61 -0.48 -7.55
C SER A 403 -27.72 -1.60 -7.02
N TYR A 404 -26.99 -2.33 -7.87
CA TYR A 404 -26.01 -3.32 -7.43
C TYR A 404 -24.88 -2.65 -6.61
N PRO A 405 -24.38 -3.27 -5.52
CA PRO A 405 -24.82 -4.54 -4.91
C PRO A 405 -25.84 -4.34 -3.77
N ALA A 406 -26.52 -3.19 -3.69
CA ALA A 406 -27.35 -2.80 -2.55
C ALA A 406 -28.75 -3.43 -2.52
N ALA A 407 -29.20 -4.02 -3.63
CA ALA A 407 -30.49 -4.70 -3.74
C ALA A 407 -30.33 -6.18 -4.13
N PRO A 408 -31.24 -7.07 -3.68
CA PRO A 408 -31.29 -8.44 -4.15
C PRO A 408 -31.50 -8.51 -5.67
N LEU A 409 -30.84 -9.46 -6.33
CA LEU A 409 -30.88 -9.60 -7.78
C LEU A 409 -32.08 -10.46 -8.22
N PRO A 410 -32.93 -9.97 -9.14
CA PRO A 410 -33.89 -10.82 -9.84
C PRO A 410 -33.15 -11.89 -10.62
N PHE A 411 -33.61 -13.14 -10.55
CA PHE A 411 -32.94 -14.26 -11.19
C PHE A 411 -33.92 -15.25 -11.80
N THR A 412 -33.43 -16.03 -12.77
CA THR A 412 -34.13 -17.18 -13.35
C THR A 412 -33.17 -18.35 -13.51
N VAL A 413 -33.65 -19.57 -13.29
CA VAL A 413 -32.84 -20.79 -13.38
C VAL A 413 -33.35 -21.69 -14.48
N GLN A 414 -32.46 -22.13 -15.36
CA GLN A 414 -32.74 -23.14 -16.38
C GLN A 414 -31.94 -24.41 -16.08
N SER A 415 -32.61 -25.42 -15.52
CA SER A 415 -31.99 -26.72 -15.25
C SER A 415 -31.85 -27.55 -16.53
N GLN A 416 -30.68 -28.15 -16.75
CA GLN A 416 -30.39 -29.04 -17.88
C GLN A 416 -30.20 -30.49 -17.41
N ILE A 417 -29.51 -30.68 -16.28
CA ILE A 417 -29.18 -31.98 -15.69
C ILE A 417 -29.27 -31.86 -14.17
N GLY A 418 -29.85 -32.87 -13.51
CA GLY A 418 -30.00 -32.91 -12.05
C GLY A 418 -31.30 -32.28 -11.53
N ASN A 419 -31.45 -32.23 -10.21
CA ASN A 419 -32.66 -31.75 -9.54
C ASN A 419 -32.55 -30.30 -9.01
N ILE A 420 -31.46 -29.60 -9.33
CA ILE A 420 -31.27 -28.21 -8.88
C ILE A 420 -32.16 -27.31 -9.73
N GLY A 421 -33.10 -26.63 -9.07
CA GLY A 421 -34.03 -25.70 -9.67
C GLY A 421 -34.04 -24.35 -8.95
N GLU A 422 -35.09 -23.58 -9.21
CA GLU A 422 -35.23 -22.22 -8.70
C GLU A 422 -35.31 -22.17 -7.17
N LYS A 423 -35.89 -23.19 -6.51
CA LYS A 423 -36.05 -23.23 -5.05
C LYS A 423 -34.72 -23.36 -4.34
N GLU A 424 -33.87 -24.27 -4.79
CA GLU A 424 -32.55 -24.53 -4.20
C GLU A 424 -31.64 -23.31 -4.38
N VAL A 425 -31.65 -22.72 -5.57
CA VAL A 425 -30.89 -21.50 -5.87
C VAL A 425 -31.44 -20.31 -5.09
N SER A 426 -32.76 -20.14 -4.98
CA SER A 426 -33.40 -19.08 -4.18
C SER A 426 -32.97 -19.13 -2.72
N ALA A 427 -32.89 -20.33 -2.13
CA ALA A 427 -32.45 -20.51 -0.75
C ALA A 427 -31.00 -20.05 -0.54
N VAL A 428 -30.12 -20.31 -1.51
CA VAL A 428 -28.72 -19.85 -1.48
C VAL A 428 -28.64 -18.33 -1.68
N LEU A 429 -29.33 -17.76 -2.67
CA LEU A 429 -29.27 -16.32 -2.93
C LEU A 429 -29.81 -15.50 -1.75
N SER A 430 -30.85 -15.99 -1.08
CA SER A 430 -31.45 -15.35 0.09
C SER A 430 -30.54 -15.37 1.33
N SER A 431 -29.58 -16.31 1.40
CA SER A 431 -28.62 -16.37 2.50
C SER A 431 -27.42 -15.44 2.31
N VAL A 432 -27.20 -14.92 1.09
CA VAL A 432 -26.08 -14.02 0.80
C VAL A 432 -26.45 -12.58 1.16
N PRO A 433 -25.73 -11.92 2.09
CA PRO A 433 -25.97 -10.52 2.38
C PRO A 433 -25.56 -9.64 1.20
N VAL A 434 -26.42 -8.70 0.82
CA VAL A 434 -26.13 -7.63 -0.14
C VAL A 434 -24.88 -6.84 0.30
N GLY A 435 -24.08 -6.35 -0.67
CA GLY A 435 -22.86 -5.58 -0.38
C GLY A 435 -21.64 -6.02 -1.18
N HIS A 436 -20.44 -5.59 -0.76
CA HIS A 436 -19.21 -5.76 -1.53
C HIS A 436 -18.97 -7.22 -1.98
N HIS A 437 -18.52 -7.38 -3.23
CA HIS A 437 -18.31 -8.69 -3.87
C HIS A 437 -19.53 -9.63 -3.87
N TYR A 438 -20.73 -9.09 -4.07
CA TYR A 438 -21.97 -9.87 -3.96
C TYR A 438 -22.02 -11.04 -4.94
N LEU A 439 -21.67 -10.80 -6.20
CA LEU A 439 -21.70 -11.81 -7.25
C LEU A 439 -20.70 -12.94 -7.00
N ARG A 440 -19.47 -12.61 -6.59
CA ARG A 440 -18.46 -13.62 -6.21
C ARG A 440 -18.91 -14.46 -5.02
N ARG A 441 -19.57 -13.85 -4.04
CA ARG A 441 -20.11 -14.56 -2.86
C ARG A 441 -21.26 -15.49 -3.24
N ILE A 442 -22.16 -15.05 -4.14
CA ILE A 442 -23.22 -15.91 -4.70
C ILE A 442 -22.61 -17.13 -5.38
N VAL A 443 -21.66 -16.94 -6.31
CA VAL A 443 -21.02 -18.04 -7.04
C VAL A 443 -20.30 -18.99 -6.09
N SER A 444 -19.61 -18.45 -5.09
CA SER A 444 -18.91 -19.26 -4.08
C SER A 444 -19.89 -20.10 -3.26
N LEU A 445 -21.01 -19.54 -2.82
CA LEU A 445 -21.99 -20.27 -2.03
C LEU A 445 -22.77 -21.30 -2.86
N ILE A 446 -23.08 -21.00 -4.12
CA ILE A 446 -23.65 -21.99 -5.06
C ILE A 446 -22.69 -23.17 -5.21
N HIS A 447 -21.39 -22.89 -5.38
CA HIS A 447 -20.39 -23.95 -5.48
C HIS A 447 -20.37 -24.82 -4.23
N HIS A 448 -20.30 -24.24 -3.03
CA HIS A 448 -20.19 -24.99 -1.78
C HIS A 448 -21.48 -25.74 -1.41
N HIS A 449 -22.65 -25.16 -1.62
CA HIS A 449 -23.91 -25.74 -1.15
C HIS A 449 -24.61 -26.64 -2.17
N LEU A 450 -24.41 -26.40 -3.47
CA LEU A 450 -25.16 -27.06 -4.52
C LEU A 450 -24.30 -27.95 -5.44
N LEU A 451 -22.99 -27.72 -5.49
CA LEU A 451 -22.10 -28.37 -6.48
C LEU A 451 -20.93 -29.14 -5.86
N GLN A 452 -20.66 -28.96 -4.57
CA GLN A 452 -19.81 -29.85 -3.77
C GLN A 452 -20.70 -30.96 -3.18
N ASP A 453 -20.20 -32.20 -3.17
CA ASP A 453 -20.87 -33.30 -2.47
C ASP A 453 -20.99 -32.97 -0.97
N PRO A 454 -22.02 -33.48 -0.26
CA PRO A 454 -22.05 -33.47 1.20
C PRO A 454 -20.86 -34.22 1.83
#